data_AF-T0LGF2-F1
#
_entry.id   AF-T0LGF2-F1
#
_cell.length_a   1.000
_cell.length_b   1.000
_cell.length_c   1.000
_cell.angle_alpha   90.00
_cell.angle_beta   90.00
_cell.angle_gamma   90.00
#
_symmetry.space_group_name_H-M   'P 1'
#
loop_
_entity.id
_entity.type
_entity.pdbx_description
1 polymer ?
#
loop_
_entity_poly.entity_id
_entity_poly.type
_entity_poly.pdbx_seq_one_letter_code
_entity_poly.pdbx_strand_id
1 'polypeptide(L)'
;MAAPPGPINSLMMERSIKSQFDGSKIGLGAMTADFIFMVLIFAFQKTVNFSYFLPIIYLAGALVFVYIAINMKFHSEEPKSNINTFYGYFKGLGTGLVNPYQIIWWLSAGLAIFETFGYTLFYFFFIGILIWIISITTLVHYSYMKYGEVLKRIITDFSSIVLLIFSAIFIYEEFLIFHLFT
;
A
#
# COMPACT_ATOMS: atom_id res chain seq x y z
N MET A 1 3.16 10.79 10.80
CA MET A 1 3.54 9.79 9.78
C MET A 1 2.53 8.67 9.90
N ALA A 2 1.62 8.61 8.92
CA ALA A 2 0.38 7.87 8.96
C ALA A 2 0.58 6.37 8.77
N ALA A 3 -0.48 5.64 9.11
CA ALA A 3 -0.78 4.21 8.95
C ALA A 3 -0.06 3.47 7.79
N PRO A 4 0.05 2.13 7.88
CA PRO A 4 0.85 1.29 7.00
C PRO A 4 0.69 1.69 5.52
N PRO A 5 1.77 2.11 4.86
CA PRO A 5 1.66 2.77 3.57
C PRO A 5 1.22 1.74 2.53
N GLY A 6 0.00 1.86 2.04
CA GLY A 6 -0.55 1.10 0.92
C GLY A 6 -1.72 0.17 1.28
N PRO A 7 -2.70 -0.02 0.36
CA PRO A 7 -3.88 -0.86 0.60
C PRO A 7 -3.54 -2.30 1.03
N ILE A 8 -2.50 -2.88 0.44
CA ILE A 8 -2.03 -4.24 0.76
C ILE A 8 -1.48 -4.34 2.18
N ASN A 9 -0.63 -3.40 2.58
CA ASN A 9 -0.02 -3.42 3.90
C ASN A 9 -1.09 -3.26 4.98
N SER A 10 -2.05 -2.33 4.81
CA SER A 10 -3.16 -2.17 5.75
C SER A 10 -4.02 -3.44 5.88
N LEU A 11 -4.36 -4.07 4.74
CA LEU A 11 -5.12 -5.33 4.73
C LEU A 11 -4.37 -6.48 5.40
N MET A 12 -3.05 -6.58 5.17
CA MET A 12 -2.20 -7.57 5.83
C MET A 12 -2.19 -7.34 7.35
N MET A 13 -2.05 -6.10 7.81
CA MET A 13 -2.00 -5.80 9.24
C MET A 13 -3.35 -6.07 9.94
N GLU A 14 -4.47 -5.63 9.36
CA GLU A 14 -5.82 -5.89 9.88
C GLU A 14 -6.06 -7.40 10.11
N ARG A 15 -5.56 -8.24 9.18
CA ARG A 15 -5.75 -9.69 9.26
C ARG A 15 -4.73 -10.39 10.14
N SER A 16 -3.50 -9.88 10.18
CA SER A 16 -2.44 -10.40 11.04
C SER A 16 -2.79 -10.29 12.53
N ILE A 17 -3.60 -9.29 12.90
CA ILE A 17 -4.17 -9.17 14.26
C ILE A 17 -4.95 -10.43 14.65
N LYS A 18 -5.74 -11.01 13.73
CA LYS A 18 -6.53 -12.22 13.98
C LYS A 18 -5.68 -13.49 13.88
N SER A 19 -4.85 -13.57 12.85
CA SER A 19 -3.97 -14.71 12.58
C SER A 19 -2.85 -14.29 11.65
N GLN A 20 -1.61 -14.62 12.02
CA GLN A 20 -0.43 -14.43 11.15
C GLN A 20 -0.68 -14.99 9.75
N PHE A 21 -1.20 -16.22 9.65
CA PHE A 21 -1.42 -16.90 8.37
C PHE A 21 -2.44 -16.19 7.48
N ASP A 22 -3.48 -15.59 8.06
CA ASP A 22 -4.49 -14.88 7.27
C ASP A 22 -3.94 -13.56 6.71
N GLY A 23 -3.06 -12.89 7.46
CA GLY A 23 -2.26 -11.78 6.95
C GLY A 23 -1.29 -12.22 5.85
N SER A 24 -0.59 -13.34 6.04
CA SER A 24 0.38 -13.86 5.06
C SER A 24 -0.30 -14.25 3.74
N LYS A 25 -1.50 -14.84 3.76
CA LYS A 25 -2.27 -15.16 2.54
C LYS A 25 -2.51 -13.93 1.66
N ILE A 26 -2.87 -12.79 2.27
CA ILE A 26 -3.05 -11.52 1.54
C ILE A 26 -1.72 -11.08 0.92
N GLY A 27 -0.63 -11.11 1.68
CA GLY A 27 0.69 -10.76 1.19
C GLY A 27 1.13 -11.63 0.01
N LEU A 28 0.91 -12.95 0.09
CA LEU A 28 1.23 -13.89 -1.00
C LEU A 28 0.38 -13.63 -2.26
N GLY A 29 -0.88 -13.23 -2.09
CA GLY A 29 -1.72 -12.80 -3.20
C GLY A 29 -1.14 -11.57 -3.90
N ALA A 30 -0.76 -10.55 -3.13
CA ALA A 30 -0.14 -9.34 -3.65
C ALA A 30 1.21 -9.62 -4.35
N MET A 31 2.03 -10.48 -3.76
CA MET A 31 3.29 -10.94 -4.37
C MET A 31 3.05 -11.70 -5.69
N THR A 32 1.93 -12.41 -5.82
CA THR A 32 1.55 -13.04 -7.10
C THR A 32 1.19 -11.99 -8.15
N ALA A 33 0.53 -10.89 -7.76
CA ALA A 33 0.32 -9.76 -8.67
C ALA A 33 1.65 -9.20 -9.18
N ASP A 34 2.63 -9.01 -8.28
CA ASP A 34 3.98 -8.59 -8.66
C ASP A 34 4.64 -9.56 -9.65
N PHE A 35 4.49 -10.87 -9.42
CA PHE A 35 4.99 -11.89 -10.33
C PHE A 35 4.32 -11.83 -11.71
N ILE A 36 3.01 -11.60 -11.77
CA ILE A 36 2.28 -11.41 -13.04
C ILE A 36 2.82 -10.19 -13.79
N PHE A 37 3.01 -9.05 -13.12
CA PHE A 37 3.57 -7.87 -13.75
C PHE A 37 4.99 -8.09 -14.26
N MET A 38 5.84 -8.79 -13.51
CA MET A 38 7.17 -9.19 -13.96
C MET A 38 7.10 -9.98 -15.27
N VAL A 39 6.25 -11.01 -15.33
CA VAL A 39 6.10 -11.86 -16.53
C VAL A 39 5.59 -11.05 -17.72
N LEU A 40 4.65 -10.13 -17.50
CA LEU A 40 4.15 -9.24 -18.55
C LEU A 40 5.27 -8.36 -19.11
N ILE A 41 6.05 -7.71 -18.25
CA ILE A 41 7.18 -6.88 -18.69
C ILE A 41 8.18 -7.73 -19.46
N PHE A 42 8.49 -8.94 -19.00
CA PHE A 42 9.43 -9.83 -19.66
C PHE A 42 8.95 -10.22 -21.06
N ALA A 43 7.64 -10.43 -21.22
CA ALA A 43 7.03 -10.80 -22.49
C ALA A 43 6.96 -9.64 -23.49
N PHE A 44 6.66 -8.41 -23.02
CA PHE A 44 6.34 -7.28 -23.89
C PHE A 44 7.46 -6.24 -24.08
N GLN A 45 8.51 -6.27 -23.25
CA GLN A 45 9.65 -5.32 -23.32
C GLN A 45 10.31 -5.19 -24.70
N LYS A 46 10.41 -6.29 -25.47
CA LYS A 46 11.09 -6.30 -26.77
C LYS A 46 10.20 -5.79 -27.92
N THR A 47 8.89 -5.83 -27.70
CA THR A 47 7.88 -5.55 -28.74
C THR A 47 7.35 -4.12 -28.60
N VAL A 48 7.39 -3.56 -27.40
CA VAL A 48 6.84 -2.23 -27.10
C VAL A 48 7.99 -1.27 -26.83
N ASN A 49 8.01 -0.14 -27.55
CA ASN A 49 9.00 0.91 -27.32
C ASN A 49 8.56 1.82 -26.16
N PHE A 50 8.91 1.43 -24.93
CA PHE A 50 8.40 2.05 -23.70
C PHE A 50 8.76 3.54 -23.56
N SER A 51 9.80 4.05 -24.23
CA SER A 51 10.13 5.48 -24.24
C SER A 51 8.99 6.37 -24.73
N TYR A 52 8.14 5.88 -25.65
CA TYR A 52 6.95 6.61 -26.10
C TYR A 52 5.80 6.59 -25.09
N PHE A 53 5.70 5.54 -24.28
CA PHE A 53 4.58 5.33 -23.37
C PHE A 53 4.84 5.85 -21.96
N LEU A 54 6.09 6.11 -21.58
CA LEU A 54 6.46 6.66 -20.27
C LEU A 54 5.58 7.86 -19.84
N PRO A 55 5.39 8.92 -20.66
CA PRO A 55 4.58 10.07 -20.28
C PRO A 55 3.11 9.72 -20.04
N ILE A 56 2.56 8.81 -20.85
CA ILE A 56 1.17 8.33 -20.74
C ILE A 56 0.99 7.50 -19.47
N ILE A 57 1.98 6.67 -19.13
CA ILE A 57 1.99 5.87 -17.90
C ILE A 57 2.05 6.76 -16.67
N TYR A 58 2.90 7.79 -16.67
CA TYR A 58 2.95 8.78 -15.58
C TYR A 58 1.63 9.54 -15.42
N LEU A 59 1.02 9.97 -16.53
CA LEU A 59 -0.27 10.66 -16.51
C LEU A 59 -1.40 9.75 -16.01
N ALA A 60 -1.45 8.50 -16.47
CA ALA A 60 -2.39 7.50 -15.98
C ALA A 60 -2.21 7.27 -14.47
N GLY A 61 -0.97 7.15 -14.00
CA GLY A 61 -0.66 7.02 -12.58
C GLY A 61 -1.13 8.21 -11.73
N ALA A 62 -0.92 9.44 -12.23
CA ALA A 62 -1.41 10.65 -11.57
C ALA A 62 -2.95 10.70 -11.49
N LEU A 63 -3.64 10.32 -12.56
CA LEU A 63 -5.11 10.22 -12.58
C LEU A 63 -5.63 9.18 -11.57
N VAL A 64 -4.95 8.03 -11.44
CA VAL A 64 -5.34 7.06 -10.41
C VAL A 64 -5.07 7.60 -8.99
N PHE A 65 -3.99 8.36 -8.75
CA PHE A 65 -3.80 9.01 -7.45
C PHE A 65 -4.90 10.02 -7.12
N VAL A 66 -5.34 10.80 -8.11
CA VAL A 66 -6.51 11.69 -7.95
C VAL A 66 -7.77 10.89 -7.64
N TYR A 67 -8.01 9.79 -8.36
CA TYR A 67 -9.14 8.90 -8.10
C TYR A 67 -9.12 8.30 -6.69
N ILE A 68 -7.96 7.84 -6.21
CA ILE A 68 -7.80 7.31 -4.85
C ILE A 68 -8.03 8.41 -3.81
N ALA A 69 -7.45 9.60 -4.01
CA ALA A 69 -7.62 10.74 -3.11
C ALA A 69 -9.09 11.17 -2.98
N ILE A 70 -9.84 11.12 -4.08
CA ILE A 70 -11.29 11.36 -4.10
C ILE A 70 -12.02 10.26 -3.32
N ASN A 71 -11.78 8.98 -3.62
CA ASN A 71 -12.49 7.89 -2.94
C ASN A 71 -12.18 7.80 -1.44
N MET A 72 -10.98 8.17 -1.00
CA MET A 72 -10.64 8.30 0.43
C MET A 72 -11.48 9.35 1.16
N LYS A 73 -11.92 10.42 0.47
CA LYS A 73 -12.80 11.45 1.05
C LYS A 73 -14.28 11.01 1.13
N PHE A 74 -14.70 10.04 0.33
CA PHE A 74 -16.11 9.64 0.23
C PHE A 74 -16.43 8.29 0.91
N HIS A 75 -15.43 7.44 1.16
CA HIS A 75 -15.60 6.19 1.91
C HIS A 75 -14.75 6.23 3.20
N SER A 76 -15.23 6.98 4.20
CA SER A 76 -14.68 6.97 5.56
C SER A 76 -15.24 5.83 6.42
N GLU A 77 -16.25 5.13 5.92
CA GLU A 77 -16.73 3.89 6.53
C GLU A 77 -16.04 2.72 5.83
N GLU A 78 -15.00 2.17 6.45
CA GLU A 78 -14.55 0.84 6.09
C GLU A 78 -15.72 -0.12 6.36
N PRO A 79 -16.31 -0.78 5.34
CA PRO A 79 -17.22 -1.86 5.64
C PRO A 79 -16.40 -2.85 6.46
N LYS A 80 -16.88 -3.17 7.68
CA LYS A 80 -16.42 -4.29 8.50
C LYS A 80 -16.66 -5.57 7.72
N SER A 81 -15.86 -5.78 6.68
CA SER A 81 -16.01 -6.92 5.80
C SER A 81 -15.58 -8.09 6.66
N ASN A 82 -16.53 -8.97 6.91
CA ASN A 82 -16.29 -10.27 7.48
C ASN A 82 -15.55 -11.07 6.40
N ILE A 83 -14.30 -10.70 6.09
CA ILE A 83 -13.49 -11.36 5.06
C ILE A 83 -13.36 -12.79 5.55
N ASN A 84 -14.02 -13.69 4.83
CA ASN A 84 -13.92 -15.10 5.07
C ASN A 84 -12.45 -15.49 4.84
N THR A 85 -11.84 -16.21 5.77
CA THR A 85 -10.40 -16.57 5.77
C THR A 85 -9.98 -17.32 4.50
N PHE A 86 -10.94 -17.90 3.78
CA PHE A 86 -10.75 -18.61 2.52
C PHE A 86 -10.36 -17.68 1.34
N TYR A 87 -10.78 -16.42 1.33
CA TYR A 87 -10.57 -15.51 0.19
C TYR A 87 -9.42 -14.51 0.37
N GLY A 88 -8.65 -14.60 1.47
CA GLY A 88 -7.57 -13.65 1.77
C GLY A 88 -6.54 -13.53 0.64
N TYR A 89 -6.13 -14.64 0.05
CA TYR A 89 -5.20 -14.66 -1.08
C TYR A 89 -5.74 -13.91 -2.30
N PHE A 90 -6.96 -14.25 -2.75
CA PHE A 90 -7.58 -13.61 -3.91
C PHE A 90 -7.86 -12.13 -3.67
N LYS A 91 -8.17 -11.73 -2.44
CA LYS A 91 -8.28 -10.31 -2.07
C LYS A 91 -6.94 -9.59 -2.23
N GLY A 92 -5.84 -10.18 -1.75
CA GLY A 92 -4.50 -9.63 -1.94
C GLY A 92 -4.09 -9.55 -3.41
N LEU A 93 -4.35 -10.60 -4.18
CA LEU A 93 -4.10 -10.64 -5.62
C LEU A 93 -4.89 -9.57 -6.37
N GLY A 94 -6.21 -9.53 -6.17
CA GLY A 94 -7.08 -8.56 -6.83
C GLY A 94 -6.70 -7.13 -6.47
N THR A 95 -6.46 -6.87 -5.18
CA THR A 95 -6.01 -5.55 -4.71
C THR A 95 -4.68 -5.18 -5.34
N GLY A 96 -3.74 -6.12 -5.48
CA GLY A 96 -2.42 -5.85 -6.06
C GLY A 96 -2.45 -5.63 -7.57
N LEU A 97 -3.29 -6.37 -8.30
CA LEU A 97 -3.45 -6.22 -9.75
C LEU A 97 -4.05 -4.87 -10.15
N VAL A 98 -4.88 -4.28 -9.28
CA VAL A 98 -5.48 -2.94 -9.51
C VAL A 98 -4.76 -1.84 -8.75
N ASN A 99 -3.68 -2.16 -8.03
CA ASN A 99 -2.94 -1.20 -7.24
C ASN A 99 -2.08 -0.33 -8.17
N PRO A 100 -2.39 0.98 -8.33
CA PRO A 100 -1.61 1.84 -9.22
C PRO A 100 -0.14 1.93 -8.82
N TYR A 101 0.17 1.85 -7.52
CA TYR A 101 1.56 1.90 -7.07
C TYR A 101 2.35 0.71 -7.63
N GLN A 102 1.80 -0.50 -7.60
CA GLN A 102 2.46 -1.68 -8.15
C GLN A 102 2.55 -1.60 -9.68
N ILE A 103 1.46 -1.22 -10.36
CA ILE A 103 1.44 -1.06 -11.81
C ILE A 103 2.52 -0.07 -12.26
N ILE A 104 2.54 1.13 -11.67
CA ILE A 104 3.50 2.19 -12.02
C ILE A 104 4.93 1.75 -11.69
N TRP A 105 5.15 1.13 -10.53
CA TRP A 105 6.48 0.66 -10.12
C TRP A 105 7.05 -0.35 -11.11
N TRP A 106 6.24 -1.32 -11.52
CA TRP A 106 6.65 -2.33 -12.50
C TRP A 106 6.94 -1.69 -13.86
N LEU A 107 6.07 -0.79 -14.33
CA LEU A 107 6.27 -0.08 -15.60
C LEU A 107 7.46 0.90 -15.61
N SER A 108 7.96 1.30 -14.44
CA SER A 108 9.09 2.24 -14.29
C SER A 108 10.35 1.54 -13.80
N ALA A 109 10.51 1.41 -12.48
CA ALA A 109 11.67 0.82 -11.83
C ALA A 109 11.85 -0.66 -12.21
N GLY A 110 10.76 -1.43 -12.31
CA GLY A 110 10.81 -2.83 -12.73
C GLY A 110 11.42 -2.99 -14.11
N LEU A 111 10.99 -2.21 -15.09
CA LEU A 111 11.56 -2.20 -16.44
C LEU A 111 13.05 -1.78 -16.43
N ALA A 112 13.40 -0.69 -15.74
CA ALA A 112 14.79 -0.20 -15.69
C ALA A 112 15.76 -1.19 -15.03
N ILE A 113 15.33 -1.84 -13.94
CA ILE A 113 16.10 -2.89 -13.26
C ILE A 113 16.31 -4.07 -14.19
N PHE A 114 15.28 -4.47 -14.93
CA PHE A 114 15.40 -5.56 -15.90
C PHE A 114 16.40 -5.22 -17.01
N GLU A 115 16.30 -4.04 -17.62
CA GLU A 115 17.20 -3.62 -18.71
C GLU A 115 18.66 -3.57 -18.26
N THR A 116 18.91 -3.15 -17.01
CA THR A 116 20.26 -2.95 -16.47
C THR A 116 20.87 -4.24 -15.92
N PHE A 117 20.09 -5.05 -15.21
CA PHE A 117 20.58 -6.16 -14.39
C PHE A 117 19.99 -7.53 -14.76
N GLY A 118 19.07 -7.58 -15.74
CA GLY A 118 18.41 -8.80 -16.18
C GLY A 118 17.48 -9.41 -15.13
N TYR A 119 17.23 -10.72 -15.24
CA TYR A 119 16.26 -11.41 -14.39
C TYR A 119 16.81 -11.80 -12.99
N THR A 120 18.13 -11.76 -12.80
CA THR A 120 18.80 -12.27 -11.58
C THR A 120 18.37 -11.51 -10.32
N LEU A 121 18.25 -10.18 -10.38
CA LEU A 121 17.86 -9.37 -9.22
C LEU A 121 16.42 -9.64 -8.77
N PHE A 122 15.56 -10.11 -9.67
CA PHE A 122 14.17 -10.42 -9.30
C PHE A 122 14.06 -11.63 -8.37
N TYR A 123 14.99 -12.60 -8.43
CA TYR A 123 15.02 -13.69 -7.45
C TYR A 123 15.19 -13.16 -6.03
N PHE A 124 16.17 -12.27 -5.82
CA PHE A 124 16.41 -11.64 -4.52
C PHE A 124 15.29 -10.70 -4.12
N PHE A 125 14.67 -10.01 -5.08
CA PHE A 125 13.51 -9.15 -4.85
C PHE A 125 12.32 -9.94 -4.29
N PHE A 126 11.95 -11.07 -4.90
CA PHE A 126 10.85 -11.91 -4.43
C PHE A 126 11.16 -12.58 -3.08
N ILE A 127 12.42 -12.95 -2.83
CA ILE A 127 12.85 -13.41 -1.49
C ILE A 127 12.67 -12.27 -0.47
N GLY A 128 13.06 -11.05 -0.81
CA GLY A 128 12.86 -9.87 0.02
C GLY A 128 11.39 -9.61 0.34
N ILE A 129 10.50 -9.73 -0.65
CA ILE A 129 9.05 -9.62 -0.45
C ILE A 129 8.54 -10.70 0.49
N LEU A 130 8.96 -11.96 0.31
CA LEU A 130 8.57 -13.06 1.20
C LEU A 130 9.01 -12.81 2.65
N ILE A 131 10.27 -12.39 2.84
CA ILE A 131 10.79 -12.04 4.15
C ILE A 131 9.94 -10.91 4.76
N TRP A 132 9.67 -9.86 3.99
CA TRP A 132 8.84 -8.74 4.43
C TRP A 132 7.43 -9.17 4.85
N ILE A 133 6.77 -10.01 4.05
CA ILE A 133 5.43 -10.53 4.35
C ILE A 133 5.44 -11.28 5.69
N ILE A 134 6.39 -12.20 5.87
CA ILE A 134 6.51 -12.99 7.09
C ILE A 134 6.83 -12.06 8.28
N SER A 135 7.77 -11.13 8.12
CA SER A 135 8.15 -10.19 9.16
C SER A 135 6.98 -9.34 9.62
N ILE A 136 6.27 -8.66 8.72
CA ILE A 136 5.14 -7.79 9.10
C ILE A 136 4.01 -8.59 9.73
N THR A 137 3.65 -9.73 9.16
CA THR A 137 2.51 -10.52 9.65
C THR A 137 2.81 -11.11 11.03
N THR A 138 4.03 -11.57 11.26
CA THR A 138 4.50 -12.08 12.57
C THR A 138 4.62 -10.96 13.59
N LEU A 139 5.24 -9.83 13.21
CA LEU A 139 5.42 -8.68 14.09
C LEU A 139 4.09 -8.11 14.56
N VAL A 140 3.13 -7.94 13.66
CA VAL A 140 1.79 -7.43 14.00
C VAL A 140 1.03 -8.42 14.86
N HIS A 141 1.04 -9.71 14.51
CA HIS A 141 0.38 -10.74 15.30
C HIS A 141 0.95 -10.82 16.72
N TYR A 142 2.27 -10.89 16.86
CA TYR A 142 2.94 -10.98 18.15
C TYR A 142 2.77 -9.71 18.99
N SER A 143 2.91 -8.53 18.37
CA SER A 143 2.75 -7.25 19.07
C SER A 143 1.32 -7.05 19.58
N TYR A 144 0.32 -7.49 18.80
CA TYR A 144 -1.08 -7.45 19.22
C TYR A 144 -1.38 -8.46 20.34
N MET A 145 -0.88 -9.69 20.23
CA MET A 145 -1.05 -10.71 21.28
C MET A 145 -0.41 -10.30 22.61
N LYS A 146 0.73 -9.60 22.58
CA LYS A 146 1.49 -9.22 23.78
C LYS A 146 1.06 -7.87 24.38
N TYR A 147 0.62 -6.92 23.56
CA TYR A 147 0.37 -5.53 23.99
C TYR A 147 -0.97 -4.96 23.51
N GLY A 148 -1.91 -5.78 23.03
CA GLY A 148 -3.08 -5.35 22.25
C GLY A 148 -3.85 -4.14 22.81
N GLU A 149 -4.20 -4.13 24.10
CA GLU A 149 -4.92 -3.01 24.73
C GLU A 149 -4.05 -1.75 24.87
N VAL A 150 -2.76 -1.92 25.21
CA VAL A 150 -1.81 -0.81 25.40
C VAL A 150 -1.45 -0.18 24.05
N LEU A 151 -1.18 -1.00 23.04
CA LEU A 151 -0.80 -0.55 21.71
C LEU A 151 -1.94 0.20 21.02
N LYS A 152 -3.17 -0.33 21.13
CA LYS A 152 -4.37 0.33 20.59
C LYS A 152 -4.62 1.67 21.26
N ARG A 153 -4.47 1.75 22.58
CA ARG A 153 -4.61 3.01 23.34
C ARG A 153 -3.54 4.02 22.96
N ILE A 154 -2.27 3.62 22.92
CA ILE A 154 -1.16 4.51 22.53
C ILE A 154 -1.35 5.06 21.12
N ILE A 155 -1.70 4.21 20.14
CA ILE A 155 -1.91 4.64 18.75
C ILE A 155 -3.10 5.61 18.66
N THR A 156 -4.19 5.33 19.38
CA THR A 156 -5.40 6.17 19.35
C THR A 156 -5.15 7.52 20.03
N ASP A 157 -4.53 7.51 21.21
CA ASP A 157 -4.22 8.72 21.98
C ASP A 157 -3.22 9.60 21.23
N PHE A 158 -2.15 9.01 20.71
CA PHE A 158 -1.15 9.72 19.91
C PHE A 158 -1.75 10.32 18.63
N SER A 159 -2.53 9.54 17.87
CA SER A 159 -3.17 10.04 16.64
C SER A 159 -4.16 11.15 16.92
N SER A 160 -4.93 11.04 18.00
CA SER A 160 -5.89 12.07 18.43
C SER A 160 -5.19 13.37 18.82
N ILE A 161 -4.07 13.29 19.55
CA ILE A 161 -3.26 14.46 19.93
C ILE A 161 -2.69 15.14 18.68
N VAL A 162 -2.13 14.36 17.75
CA VAL A 162 -1.59 14.91 16.50
C VAL A 162 -2.68 15.63 15.69
N LEU A 163 -3.87 15.04 15.57
CA LEU A 163 -5.01 15.66 14.88
C LEU A 163 -5.49 16.94 15.57
N LEU A 164 -5.52 16.98 16.90
CA LEU A 164 -5.87 18.18 17.65
C LEU A 164 -4.86 19.30 17.43
N ILE A 165 -3.55 18.99 17.40
CA ILE A 165 -2.50 19.97 17.11
C ILE A 165 -2.67 20.53 15.69
N PHE A 166 -2.86 19.67 14.69
CA PHE A 166 -3.10 20.14 13.32
C PHE A 166 -4.36 20.98 13.20
N SER A 167 -5.45 20.61 13.89
CA SER A 167 -6.68 21.39 13.94
C SER A 167 -6.45 22.79 14.51
N ALA A 168 -5.72 22.90 15.63
CA ALA A 168 -5.38 24.18 16.25
C ALA A 168 -4.50 25.05 15.34
N ILE A 169 -3.53 24.45 14.64
CA ILE A 169 -2.67 25.16 13.67
C ILE A 169 -3.53 25.72 12.53
N PHE A 170 -4.45 24.93 11.96
CA PHE A 170 -5.31 25.42 10.87
C PHE A 170 -6.22 26.55 11.31
N ILE A 171 -6.81 26.47 12.50
CA ILE A 171 -7.65 27.56 13.05
C ILE A 171 -6.83 28.83 13.26
N TYR A 172 -5.59 28.71 13.76
CA TYR A 172 -4.71 29.85 13.97
C TYR A 172 -4.32 30.51 12.64
N GLU A 173 -3.94 29.72 11.64
CA GLU A 173 -3.62 30.21 10.29
C GLU A 173 -4.82 30.91 9.64
N GLU A 174 -6.02 30.33 9.77
CA GLU A 174 -7.25 30.91 9.21
C GLU A 174 -7.63 32.22 9.91
N PHE A 175 -7.45 32.31 11.23
CA PHE A 175 -7.66 33.55 12.00
C PHE A 175 -6.65 34.64 11.63
N LEU A 176 -5.38 34.28 11.43
CA LEU A 176 -4.32 35.20 11.01
C LEU A 176 -4.60 35.78 9.61
N ILE A 177 -5.02 34.93 8.67
CA ILE A 177 -5.42 35.34 7.32
C ILE A 177 -6.61 36.30 7.40
N PHE A 178 -7.62 36.00 8.21
CA PHE A 178 -8.81 36.86 8.31
C PHE A 178 -8.48 38.27 8.82
N HIS A 179 -7.55 38.41 9.77
CA HIS A 179 -7.08 39.72 10.26
C HIS A 179 -6.18 40.48 9.29
N LEU A 180 -5.52 39.80 8.34
CA LEU A 180 -4.69 40.43 7.30
C LEU A 180 -5.53 41.03 6.15
N PHE A 181 -6.80 40.65 6.02
CA PHE A 181 -7.71 41.08 4.95
C PHE A 181 -8.90 41.96 5.41
N THR A 182 -8.97 42.32 6.70
CA THR A 182 -9.89 43.33 7.26
C THR A 182 -9.12 44.53 7.78
#